data_AF-A0A0J6S732-F1
#
_entry.id   AF-A0A0J6S732-F1
#
_cell.length_a   1.000
_cell.length_b   1.000
_cell.length_c   1.000
_cell.angle_alpha   90.00
_cell.angle_beta   90.00
_cell.angle_gamma   90.00
#
_symmetry.space_group_name_H-M   'P 1'
#
loop_
_entity.id
_entity.type
_entity.pdbx_description
1 polymer ?
#
loop_
_entity_poly.entity_id
_entity_poly.type
_entity_poly.pdbx_seq_one_letter_code
_entity_poly.pdbx_strand_id
1 'polypeptide(L)'
;MTPGELEKWLDTEESRSVGWSGGSKKEGPEGGESVGHHQGRRIVEIKHTRKADLTDDDYADMRKVVAYVKRHLAQGGPKEDAKTSRWRYSLMNWGHDPLKD
;
A
#
# COMPACT_ATOMS: atom_id res chain seq x y z
N MET A 1 -3.34 -8.93 3.04
CA MET A 1 -4.26 -8.98 1.87
C MET A 1 -3.78 -9.98 0.81
N THR A 2 -4.72 -10.68 0.15
CA THR A 2 -4.44 -11.52 -1.03
C THR A 2 -4.15 -10.66 -2.28
N PRO A 3 -3.51 -11.20 -3.35
CA PRO A 3 -3.26 -10.43 -4.58
C PRO A 3 -4.56 -9.84 -5.16
N GLY A 4 -5.61 -10.66 -5.31
CA GLY A 4 -6.88 -10.21 -5.88
C GLY A 4 -7.65 -9.21 -5.01
N GLU A 5 -7.50 -9.25 -3.68
CA GLU A 5 -8.03 -8.19 -2.81
C GLU A 5 -7.27 -6.88 -3.01
N LEU A 6 -5.95 -6.94 -3.16
CA LEU A 6 -5.11 -5.76 -3.35
C LEU A 6 -5.35 -5.13 -4.72
N GLU A 7 -5.47 -5.92 -5.79
CA GLU A 7 -5.85 -5.43 -7.13
C GLU A 7 -7.17 -4.65 -7.09
N LYS A 8 -8.23 -5.27 -6.55
CA LYS A 8 -9.54 -4.61 -6.40
C LYS A 8 -9.48 -3.34 -5.57
N TRP A 9 -8.66 -3.34 -4.53
CA TRP A 9 -8.44 -2.15 -3.71
C TRP A 9 -7.73 -1.04 -4.50
N LEU A 10 -6.71 -1.36 -5.29
CA LEU A 10 -5.98 -0.37 -6.08
C LEU A 10 -6.86 0.31 -7.13
N ASP A 11 -7.88 -0.39 -7.61
CA ASP A 11 -8.85 0.16 -8.56
C ASP A 11 -9.84 1.18 -7.95
N THR A 12 -9.85 1.40 -6.64
CA THR A 12 -10.77 2.34 -6.00
C THR A 12 -10.25 3.78 -5.94
N GLU A 13 -11.17 4.73 -5.81
CA GLU A 13 -10.81 6.14 -5.61
C GLU A 13 -10.12 6.38 -4.27
N GLU A 14 -10.52 5.65 -3.23
CA GLU A 14 -9.93 5.75 -1.90
C GLU A 14 -8.45 5.40 -1.93
N SER A 15 -8.08 4.30 -2.60
CA SER A 15 -6.68 3.92 -2.84
C SER A 15 -5.90 5.00 -3.58
N ARG A 16 -6.49 5.57 -4.65
CA ARG A 16 -5.89 6.66 -5.41
C ARG A 16 -5.79 7.97 -4.62
N SER A 17 -6.60 8.16 -3.58
CA SER A 17 -6.69 9.43 -2.83
C SER A 17 -5.68 9.59 -1.69
N VAL A 18 -4.86 8.56 -1.40
CA VAL A 18 -3.94 8.52 -0.25
C VAL A 18 -2.49 8.34 -0.65
N GLY A 19 -1.60 8.68 0.28
CA GLY A 19 -0.15 8.57 0.13
C GLY A 19 0.51 9.89 -0.28
N TRP A 20 1.75 9.79 -0.74
CA TRP A 20 2.61 10.90 -1.12
C TRP A 20 2.84 10.92 -2.62
N SER A 21 2.70 12.07 -3.27
CA SER A 21 2.97 12.26 -4.70
C SER A 21 3.51 13.66 -4.95
N GLY A 22 4.44 13.82 -5.90
CA GLY A 22 4.92 15.14 -6.32
C GLY A 22 5.51 16.03 -5.21
N GLY A 23 5.97 15.45 -4.10
CA GLY A 23 6.52 16.21 -2.97
C GLY A 23 5.48 16.67 -1.93
N SER A 24 4.24 16.19 -1.99
CA SER A 24 3.19 16.48 -1.01
C SER A 24 2.29 15.27 -0.73
N LYS A 25 1.43 15.38 0.30
CA LYS A 25 0.37 14.40 0.53
C LYS A 25 -0.69 14.55 -0.56
N LYS A 26 -1.28 13.43 -0.99
CA LYS A 26 -2.49 13.44 -1.80
C LYS A 26 -3.62 14.06 -0.97
N GLU A 27 -4.45 14.88 -1.61
CA GLU A 27 -5.69 15.42 -1.02
C GLU A 27 -6.95 14.79 -1.65
N GLY A 28 -6.77 14.07 -2.76
CA GLY A 28 -7.86 13.42 -3.50
C GLY A 28 -7.31 12.46 -4.56
N PRO A 29 -8.19 11.77 -5.30
CA PRO A 29 -7.78 10.78 -6.30
C PRO A 29 -7.05 11.40 -7.49
N GLU A 30 -7.32 12.66 -7.80
CA GLU A 30 -6.72 13.40 -8.92
C GLU A 30 -5.22 13.69 -8.74
N GLY A 31 -4.54 13.99 -9.86
CA GLY A 31 -3.10 14.26 -9.89
C GLY A 31 -2.26 12.99 -10.00
N GLY A 32 -0.95 13.11 -9.72
CA GLY A 32 0.01 12.03 -9.86
C GLY A 32 -0.30 10.80 -8.98
N GLU A 33 0.17 9.63 -9.44
CA GLU A 33 0.12 8.40 -8.65
C GLU A 33 0.94 8.58 -7.37
N SER A 34 0.44 8.01 -6.26
CA SER A 34 1.17 8.04 -5.00
C SER A 34 2.19 6.92 -4.92
N VAL A 35 3.27 7.14 -4.18
CA VAL A 35 4.30 6.11 -3.94
C VAL A 35 3.71 4.83 -3.38
N GLY A 36 2.70 4.95 -2.51
CA GLY A 36 2.02 3.79 -1.95
C GLY A 36 1.19 3.04 -2.97
N HIS A 37 0.41 3.75 -3.79
CA HIS A 37 -0.39 3.13 -4.84
C HIS A 37 0.48 2.37 -5.85
N HIS A 38 1.57 3.00 -6.30
CA HIS A 38 2.58 2.35 -7.13
C HIS A 38 3.15 1.09 -6.46
N GLN A 39 3.47 1.17 -5.16
CA GLN A 39 3.96 -0.01 -4.44
C GLN A 39 2.94 -1.14 -4.35
N GLY A 40 1.65 -0.82 -4.23
CA GLY A 40 0.60 -1.82 -4.28
C GLY A 40 0.65 -2.62 -5.57
N ARG A 41 0.79 -1.94 -6.72
CA ARG A 41 0.95 -2.61 -8.02
C ARG A 41 2.20 -3.49 -8.06
N ARG A 42 3.32 -2.99 -7.55
CA ARG A 42 4.57 -3.77 -7.46
C ARG A 42 4.42 -5.02 -6.58
N ILE A 43 3.68 -4.93 -5.48
CA ILE A 43 3.38 -6.08 -4.61
C ILE A 43 2.54 -7.12 -5.36
N VAL A 44 1.55 -6.68 -6.14
CA VAL A 44 0.73 -7.56 -6.98
C VAL A 44 1.61 -8.28 -8.01
N GLU A 45 2.45 -7.55 -8.74
CA GLU A 45 3.39 -8.11 -9.71
C GLU A 45 4.27 -9.19 -9.07
N ILE A 46 4.94 -8.87 -7.95
CA ILE A 46 5.79 -9.80 -7.21
C ILE A 46 5.02 -11.04 -6.75
N LYS A 47 3.76 -10.89 -6.32
CA LYS A 47 2.92 -12.02 -5.87
C LYS A 47 2.50 -12.94 -7.00
N HIS A 48 2.50 -12.47 -8.25
CA HIS A 48 2.26 -13.28 -9.45
C HIS A 48 3.54 -13.85 -10.07
N THR A 49 4.72 -13.35 -9.67
CA THR A 49 6.01 -13.91 -10.08
C THR A 49 6.31 -15.22 -9.36
N ARG A 50 6.78 -16.23 -10.10
CA ARG A 50 7.22 -17.49 -9.50
C ARG A 50 8.45 -17.23 -8.64
N LYS A 51 8.57 -17.92 -7.49
CA LYS A 51 9.69 -17.72 -6.57
C LYS A 51 11.08 -17.89 -7.21
N ALA A 52 11.19 -18.78 -8.20
CA ALA A 52 12.43 -19.03 -8.94
C ALA A 52 12.83 -17.88 -9.88
N ASP A 53 11.89 -17.00 -10.23
CA ASP A 53 12.11 -15.85 -11.12
C ASP A 53 12.27 -14.54 -10.32
N LEU A 54 12.19 -14.58 -8.98
CA LEU A 54 12.38 -13.41 -8.14
C LEU A 54 13.84 -12.97 -8.15
N THR A 55 14.03 -11.67 -8.31
CA THR A 55 15.33 -11.00 -8.34
C THR A 55 15.68 -10.39 -6.98
N ASP A 56 16.95 -10.01 -6.80
CA ASP A 56 17.41 -9.31 -5.59
C ASP A 56 16.67 -7.97 -5.36
N ASP A 57 16.25 -7.31 -6.45
CA ASP A 57 15.45 -6.10 -6.41
C ASP A 57 14.04 -6.38 -5.88
N ASP A 58 13.41 -7.49 -6.27
CA ASP A 58 12.12 -7.91 -5.72
C ASP A 58 12.21 -8.15 -4.21
N TYR A 59 13.29 -8.79 -3.75
CA TYR A 59 13.53 -8.98 -2.32
C TYR A 59 13.82 -7.66 -1.60
N ALA A 60 14.50 -6.70 -2.24
CA ALA A 60 14.70 -5.36 -1.69
C ALA A 60 13.38 -4.60 -1.54
N ASP A 61 12.50 -4.68 -2.54
CA ASP A 61 11.15 -4.11 -2.49
C ASP A 61 10.32 -4.74 -1.37
N MET A 62 10.37 -6.07 -1.19
CA MET A 62 9.70 -6.75 -0.08
C MET A 62 10.17 -6.21 1.29
N ARG A 63 11.49 -6.05 1.47
CA ARG A 63 12.04 -5.48 2.72
C ARG A 63 11.55 -4.06 2.96
N LYS A 64 11.51 -3.23 1.92
CA LYS A 64 10.96 -1.87 1.96
C LYS A 64 9.49 -1.87 2.39
N VAL A 65 8.67 -2.76 1.82
CA VAL A 65 7.25 -2.92 2.18
C VAL A 65 7.10 -3.28 3.65
N VAL A 66 7.82 -4.30 4.12
CA VAL A 66 7.77 -4.72 5.53
C VAL A 66 8.18 -3.59 6.47
N ALA A 67 9.25 -2.85 6.14
CA ALA A 67 9.72 -1.73 6.94
C ALA A 67 8.69 -0.58 6.98
N TYR A 68 8.04 -0.29 5.85
CA TYR A 68 6.98 0.71 5.79
C TYR A 68 5.80 0.34 6.67
N VAL A 69 5.26 -0.88 6.52
CA VAL A 69 4.11 -1.38 7.27
C VAL A 69 4.41 -1.34 8.78
N LYS A 70 5.55 -1.89 9.22
CA LYS A 70 5.94 -1.87 10.64
C LYS A 70 5.99 -0.45 11.22
N ARG A 71 6.61 0.49 10.51
CA ARG A 71 6.71 1.88 10.96
C ARG A 71 5.36 2.58 11.01
N HIS A 72 4.51 2.39 9.99
CA HIS A 72 3.19 3.02 9.93
C HIS A 72 2.21 2.45 10.95
N LEU A 73 2.31 1.15 11.28
CA LEU A 73 1.57 0.57 12.40
C LEU A 73 2.00 1.17 13.73
N ALA A 74 3.32 1.28 13.97
CA ALA A 74 3.87 1.83 15.21
C ALA A 74 3.52 3.32 15.44
N GLN A 75 3.28 4.09 14.37
CA GLN A 75 2.78 5.46 14.47
C GLN A 75 1.36 5.56 15.06
N GLY A 76 0.60 4.46 15.01
CA GLY A 76 -0.76 4.38 15.52
C GLY A 76 -1.79 4.96 14.55
N GLY A 77 -2.86 4.19 14.31
CA GLY A 77 -4.04 4.67 13.61
C GLY A 77 -4.90 5.60 14.47
N PRO A 78 -5.89 6.29 13.88
CA PRO A 78 -6.84 7.06 14.66
C PRO A 78 -7.68 6.12 15.55
N LYS A 79 -8.05 6.61 16.75
CA LYS A 79 -8.85 5.84 17.72
C LYS A 79 -10.28 5.61 17.23
N GLU A 80 -10.84 6.63 16.59
CA GLU A 80 -12.15 6.60 15.95
C GLU A 80 -11.96 6.55 14.43
N ASP A 81 -12.96 6.03 13.70
CA ASP A 81 -13.00 6.04 12.23
C ASP A 81 -11.81 5.35 11.54
N ALA A 82 -11.13 4.42 12.22
CA ALA A 82 -10.01 3.66 11.66
C ALA A 82 -10.38 2.96 10.33
N LYS A 83 -11.64 2.53 10.18
CA LYS A 83 -12.17 1.84 8.99
C LYS A 83 -12.04 2.66 7.71
N THR A 84 -12.25 3.96 7.75
CA THR A 84 -12.21 4.85 6.58
C THR A 84 -11.07 5.84 6.64
N SER A 85 -10.12 5.60 7.54
CA SER A 85 -8.99 6.48 7.77
C SER A 85 -7.97 6.44 6.63
N ARG A 86 -7.36 7.60 6.36
CA ARG A 86 -6.20 7.71 5.45
C ARG A 86 -5.03 6.82 5.88
N TRP A 87 -4.89 6.56 7.18
CA TRP A 87 -3.90 5.64 7.75
C TRP A 87 -4.12 4.21 7.26
N ARG A 88 -5.33 3.67 7.43
CA ARG A 88 -5.68 2.33 6.97
C ARG A 88 -5.53 2.21 5.47
N TYR A 89 -6.09 3.16 4.72
CA TYR A 89 -6.02 3.16 3.26
C TYR A 89 -4.58 3.20 2.75
N SER A 90 -3.71 3.97 3.41
CA SER A 90 -2.29 3.98 3.08
C SER A 90 -1.64 2.62 3.36
N LEU A 91 -1.96 1.94 4.47
CA LEU A 91 -1.46 0.58 4.74
C LEU A 91 -1.99 -0.43 3.70
N MET A 92 -3.24 -0.29 3.28
CA MET A 92 -3.86 -1.15 2.26
C MET A 92 -3.18 -0.98 0.89
N ASN A 93 -2.78 0.24 0.52
CA ASN A 93 -1.93 0.46 -0.68
C ASN A 93 -0.60 -0.31 -0.59
N TRP A 94 -0.12 -0.60 0.61
CA TRP A 94 1.09 -1.40 0.86
C TRP A 94 0.78 -2.87 1.15
N GLY A 95 -0.42 -3.34 0.83
CA GLY A 95 -0.82 -4.75 0.89
C GLY A 95 -1.19 -5.27 2.28
N HIS A 96 -1.33 -4.39 3.28
CA HIS A 96 -1.65 -4.74 4.66
C HIS A 96 -2.96 -4.07 5.10
N ASP A 97 -3.91 -4.85 5.60
CA ASP A 97 -5.15 -4.28 6.16
C ASP A 97 -5.09 -4.41 7.69
N PRO A 98 -4.81 -3.34 8.44
CA PRO A 98 -4.63 -3.39 9.89
C PRO A 98 -5.90 -3.73 10.67
N LEU A 99 -7.05 -3.87 9.99
CA LEU A 99 -8.30 -4.31 10.61
C LEU A 99 -8.62 -5.79 10.30
N LYS A 100 -7.77 -6.47 9.53
CA LYS A 100 -7.90 -7.90 9.21
C LYS A 100 -6.67 -8.71 9.65
N ASP A 101 -5.49 -8.10 9.60
CA ASP A 101 -4.19 -8.70 9.93
C ASP A 101 -3.76 -8.34 11.37
#